data_AF-A0A941UXU0-F1
#
_entry.id   AF-A0A941UXU0-F1
#
_cell.length_a   1.000
_cell.length_b   1.000
_cell.length_c   1.000
_cell.angle_alpha   90.00
_cell.angle_beta   90.00
_cell.angle_gamma   90.00
#
_symmetry.space_group_name_H-M   'P 1'
#
loop_
_entity.id
_entity.type
_entity.pdbx_description
1 polymer ?
#
loop_
_entity_poly.entity_id
_entity_poly.type
_entity_poly.pdbx_seq_one_letter_code
_entity_poly.pdbx_strand_id
1 'polypeptide(L)'
;MTKSAATSVRTARKASVGSPAVTAHKVIAKAARKPAVMRPAPHAVDARRTISPAPRPARAAAAAQPSLRFHYPESLRAKTHAVLEALEAAPEYPGHAEAMAQVVSELVEAGMDYYFMRALRQVDVGFVAEQTARVGMSGAVTLVNSMSRKYIVRMGSAQLLVVARHIRELG
;
A
#
# COMPACT_ATOMS: atom_id res chain seq x y z
N MET A 1 24.00 68.18 3.71
CA MET A 1 23.27 68.85 4.83
C MET A 1 21.87 68.23 4.92
N THR A 2 21.17 68.36 6.06
CA THR A 2 19.77 67.87 6.34
C THR A 2 19.55 66.35 6.18
N LYS A 3 19.23 65.58 7.25
CA LYS A 3 17.87 65.33 7.85
C LYS A 3 16.91 64.69 6.82
N SER A 4 16.13 63.62 7.09
CA SER A 4 15.56 63.01 8.32
C SER A 4 15.10 61.56 7.97
N ALA A 5 14.55 60.68 8.83
CA ALA A 5 14.38 60.54 10.28
C ALA A 5 14.14 59.04 10.61
N ALA A 6 14.11 58.66 11.89
CA ALA A 6 13.91 57.27 12.31
C ALA A 6 12.42 56.86 12.45
N THR A 7 12.15 55.56 12.46
CA THR A 7 11.00 54.97 13.17
C THR A 7 11.43 53.65 13.79
N SER A 8 11.05 53.43 15.05
CA SER A 8 11.40 52.25 15.84
C SER A 8 10.14 51.67 16.47
N VAL A 9 9.91 50.38 16.28
CA VAL A 9 8.89 49.62 17.02
C VAL A 9 9.53 48.34 17.53
N ARG A 10 9.62 48.22 18.86
CA ARG A 10 10.16 47.06 19.58
C ARG A 10 9.15 46.65 20.64
N THR A 11 8.49 45.50 20.45
CA THR A 11 7.57 44.94 21.44
C THR A 11 7.71 43.42 21.49
N ALA A 12 8.07 42.90 22.66
CA ALA A 12 8.23 41.47 22.91
C ALA A 12 7.37 41.03 24.10
N ARG A 13 6.64 39.92 23.95
CA ARG A 13 5.91 39.16 24.99
C ARG A 13 5.67 37.74 24.45
N LYS A 14 5.50 36.69 25.26
CA LYS A 14 6.07 36.32 26.57
C LYS A 14 5.76 34.80 26.75
N ALA A 15 6.66 34.00 27.30
CA ALA A 15 6.44 32.56 27.47
C ALA A 15 5.60 32.19 28.71
N SER A 16 4.85 31.08 28.65
CA SER A 16 4.59 30.08 29.72
C SER A 16 3.57 29.03 29.21
N VAL A 17 3.90 27.72 29.20
CA VAL A 17 3.68 26.68 30.26
C VAL A 17 2.23 26.20 30.36
N GLY A 18 2.01 24.88 30.30
CA GLY A 18 0.73 24.26 30.65
C GLY A 18 0.46 22.88 30.02
N SER A 19 0.92 21.80 30.66
CA SER A 19 0.38 20.45 30.47
C SER A 19 0.24 19.79 31.83
N PRO A 20 -0.82 18.99 32.05
CA PRO A 20 -0.59 17.69 32.67
C PRO A 20 -1.35 16.55 31.97
N ALA A 21 -0.82 15.34 32.10
CA ALA A 21 -1.51 14.11 31.74
C ALA A 21 -2.40 13.61 32.90
N VAL A 22 -3.36 12.74 32.60
CA VAL A 22 -4.06 11.91 33.60
C VAL A 22 -3.97 10.45 33.16
N THR A 23 -3.32 9.63 33.98
CA THR A 23 -3.20 8.18 33.79
C THR A 23 -4.13 7.45 34.75
N ALA A 24 -4.95 6.52 34.26
CA ALA A 24 -5.72 5.60 35.10
C ALA A 24 -5.92 4.24 34.42
N HIS A 25 -5.21 3.21 34.90
CA HIS A 25 -5.62 1.82 34.70
C HIS A 25 -6.71 1.44 35.74
N LYS A 26 -7.47 0.35 35.51
CA LYS A 26 -7.46 -0.86 36.39
C LYS A 26 -8.59 -1.88 36.12
N VAL A 27 -8.21 -3.01 35.48
CA VAL A 27 -8.47 -4.45 35.85
C VAL A 27 -9.92 -4.97 36.04
N ILE A 28 -10.08 -6.31 36.03
CA ILE A 28 -11.29 -7.17 36.21
C ILE A 28 -11.98 -7.51 34.87
N ALA A 29 -12.43 -8.74 34.54
CA ALA A 29 -12.52 -10.02 35.29
C ALA A 29 -11.90 -11.24 34.52
N LYS A 30 -12.03 -12.46 35.07
CA LYS A 30 -11.69 -13.75 34.41
C LYS A 30 -12.43 -14.94 35.06
N ALA A 31 -13.36 -15.58 34.35
CA ALA A 31 -13.88 -16.95 34.62
C ALA A 31 -14.63 -17.47 33.36
N ALA A 32 -14.64 -18.72 32.87
CA ALA A 32 -14.05 -20.03 33.22
C ALA A 32 -15.03 -21.14 33.70
N ARG A 33 -15.18 -22.17 32.83
CA ARG A 33 -15.57 -23.59 33.04
C ARG A 33 -17.03 -24.07 32.84
N LYS A 34 -17.11 -25.20 32.10
CA LYS A 34 -18.15 -26.27 32.01
C LYS A 34 -18.08 -27.17 33.29
N PRO A 35 -18.84 -28.30 33.52
CA PRO A 35 -19.58 -29.16 32.55
C PRO A 35 -20.85 -29.97 33.00
N ALA A 36 -21.48 -30.65 32.03
CA ALA A 36 -22.18 -31.96 32.11
C ALA A 36 -22.26 -32.50 30.65
N VAL A 37 -22.05 -33.76 30.22
CA VAL A 37 -22.12 -35.14 30.76
C VAL A 37 -23.48 -35.84 30.52
N MET A 38 -23.56 -36.67 29.46
CA MET A 38 -24.34 -37.93 29.38
C MET A 38 -23.83 -38.82 28.21
N ARG A 39 -23.96 -40.14 28.32
CA ARG A 39 -23.71 -41.25 27.33
C ARG A 39 -24.55 -42.47 27.77
N PRO A 40 -24.69 -43.63 27.06
CA PRO A 40 -23.95 -44.16 25.90
C PRO A 40 -24.49 -43.68 24.52
N ALA A 41 -25.03 -44.40 23.53
CA ALA A 41 -25.42 -45.81 23.29
C ALA A 41 -24.70 -46.42 22.04
N PRO A 42 -24.80 -47.73 21.74
CA PRO A 42 -23.96 -48.37 20.71
C PRO A 42 -24.69 -48.83 19.43
N HIS A 43 -23.98 -48.83 18.30
CA HIS A 43 -24.12 -49.83 17.23
C HIS A 43 -22.74 -50.14 16.64
N ALA A 44 -22.64 -51.25 15.89
CA ALA A 44 -21.41 -52.00 15.68
C ALA A 44 -20.62 -51.63 14.40
N VAL A 45 -19.43 -52.21 14.32
CA VAL A 45 -18.47 -52.18 13.21
C VAL A 45 -19.06 -52.42 11.82
N ASP A 46 -18.51 -51.73 10.83
CA ASP A 46 -17.98 -52.38 9.63
C ASP A 46 -16.62 -51.74 9.26
N ALA A 47 -15.73 -52.51 8.63
CA ALA A 47 -14.32 -52.21 8.49
C ALA A 47 -13.86 -52.25 7.02
N ARG A 48 -13.99 -51.10 6.31
CA ARG A 48 -13.41 -50.94 4.97
C ARG A 48 -12.53 -49.70 4.86
N ARG A 49 -11.33 -49.80 5.46
CA ARG A 49 -10.27 -48.78 5.39
C ARG A 49 -9.64 -48.72 4.00
N THR A 50 -10.33 -48.13 3.03
CA THR A 50 -9.75 -47.80 1.72
C THR A 50 -8.59 -46.83 1.90
N ILE A 51 -7.36 -47.30 1.70
CA ILE A 51 -6.15 -46.47 1.81
C ILE A 51 -6.01 -45.68 0.51
N SER A 52 -6.75 -44.57 0.39
CA SER A 52 -6.51 -43.59 -0.67
C SER A 52 -5.06 -43.09 -0.59
N PRO A 53 -4.33 -43.01 -1.71
CA PRO A 53 -2.95 -42.54 -1.69
C PRO A 53 -2.89 -41.11 -1.14
N ALA A 54 -2.00 -40.88 -0.17
CA ALA A 54 -1.91 -39.60 0.50
C ALA A 54 -1.60 -38.49 -0.52
N PRO A 55 -2.29 -37.33 -0.46
CA PRO A 55 -1.97 -36.22 -1.34
C PRO A 55 -0.52 -35.80 -1.11
N ARG A 56 0.29 -35.85 -2.17
CA ARG A 56 1.68 -35.39 -2.18
C ARG A 56 1.71 -33.99 -1.54
N PRO A 57 2.49 -33.73 -0.48
CA PRO A 57 2.39 -32.49 0.26
C PRO A 57 2.65 -31.32 -0.68
N ALA A 58 1.65 -30.46 -0.84
CA ALA A 58 1.80 -29.24 -1.61
C ALA A 58 2.99 -28.46 -1.03
N ARG A 59 3.98 -28.17 -1.88
CA ARG A 59 5.23 -27.48 -1.55
C ARG A 59 4.94 -26.39 -0.53
N ALA A 60 5.36 -26.62 0.72
CA ALA A 60 4.91 -25.82 1.85
C ALA A 60 5.09 -24.34 1.54
N ALA A 61 3.97 -23.61 1.44
CA ALA A 61 4.02 -22.20 1.10
C ALA A 61 4.83 -21.49 2.19
N ALA A 62 5.98 -20.92 1.81
CA ALA A 62 6.79 -20.13 2.72
C ALA A 62 5.87 -19.06 3.33
N ALA A 63 5.72 -19.08 4.66
CA ALA A 63 4.57 -18.50 5.34
C ALA A 63 4.33 -17.06 4.89
N ALA A 64 3.31 -16.86 4.05
CA ALA A 64 3.14 -15.64 3.29
C ALA A 64 2.96 -14.47 4.26
N GLN A 65 3.79 -13.44 4.12
CA GLN A 65 3.70 -12.28 4.98
C GLN A 65 2.33 -11.60 4.80
N PRO A 66 1.73 -11.06 5.87
CA PRO A 66 0.46 -10.33 5.78
C PRO A 66 0.55 -9.25 4.70
N SER A 67 -0.30 -9.36 3.69
CA SER A 67 -0.19 -8.59 2.45
C SER A 67 -1.56 -8.06 2.02
N LEU A 68 -1.57 -6.81 1.57
CA LEU A 68 -2.73 -6.13 1.02
C LEU A 68 -2.57 -6.05 -0.51
N ARG A 69 -3.59 -6.47 -1.26
CA ARG A 69 -3.52 -6.55 -2.72
C ARG A 69 -4.04 -5.29 -3.39
N PHE A 70 -3.22 -4.74 -4.27
CA PHE A 70 -3.61 -3.69 -5.21
C PHE A 70 -4.19 -4.35 -6.47
N HIS A 71 -5.46 -4.06 -6.78
CA HIS A 71 -6.11 -4.54 -8.00
C HIS A 71 -6.35 -3.37 -8.94
N TYR A 72 -5.70 -3.41 -10.11
CA TYR A 72 -5.65 -2.32 -11.08
C TYR A 72 -6.28 -2.74 -12.43
N PRO A 73 -6.65 -1.78 -13.31
CA PRO A 73 -7.39 -2.09 -14.54
C PRO A 73 -6.62 -3.02 -15.48
N GLU A 74 -7.32 -3.93 -16.16
CA GLU A 74 -6.72 -4.91 -17.07
C GLU A 74 -5.95 -4.25 -18.23
N SER A 75 -6.35 -3.05 -18.67
CA SER A 75 -5.61 -2.25 -19.64
C SER A 75 -4.24 -1.80 -19.14
N LEU A 76 -4.15 -1.37 -17.87
CA LEU A 76 -2.89 -1.04 -17.23
C LEU A 76 -2.07 -2.31 -16.95
N ARG A 77 -2.70 -3.43 -16.59
CA ARG A 77 -2.04 -4.75 -16.48
C ARG A 77 -1.39 -5.17 -17.80
N ALA A 78 -2.13 -5.16 -18.90
CA ALA A 78 -1.61 -5.50 -20.23
C ALA A 78 -0.45 -4.57 -20.64
N LYS A 79 -0.57 -3.26 -20.37
CA LYS A 79 0.49 -2.28 -20.64
C LYS A 79 1.74 -2.51 -19.79
N THR A 80 1.59 -2.77 -18.49
CA THR A 80 2.69 -3.11 -17.59
C THR A 80 3.41 -4.36 -18.08
N HIS A 81 2.67 -5.43 -18.38
CA HIS A 81 3.23 -6.66 -18.96
C HIS A 81 4.00 -6.40 -20.26
N ALA A 82 3.42 -5.68 -21.22
CA ALA A 82 4.07 -5.40 -22.50
C ALA A 82 5.39 -4.60 -22.35
N VAL A 83 5.46 -3.64 -21.42
CA VAL A 83 6.69 -2.88 -21.15
C VAL A 83 7.75 -3.74 -20.47
N LEU A 84 7.36 -4.61 -19.54
CA LEU A 84 8.26 -5.56 -18.88
C LEU A 84 8.83 -6.58 -19.88
N GLU A 85 7.97 -7.18 -20.70
CA GLU A 85 8.32 -8.20 -21.68
C GLU A 85 9.20 -7.63 -22.80
N ALA A 86 8.94 -6.41 -23.27
CA ALA A 86 9.81 -5.75 -24.24
C ALA A 86 11.20 -5.43 -23.67
N LEU A 87 11.26 -4.92 -22.42
CA LEU A 87 12.53 -4.63 -21.72
C LEU A 87 13.34 -5.89 -21.41
N GLU A 88 12.68 -7.00 -21.09
CA GLU A 88 13.36 -8.29 -20.86
C GLU A 88 13.84 -8.94 -22.17
N ALA A 89 13.13 -8.74 -23.28
CA ALA A 89 13.50 -9.25 -24.59
C ALA A 89 14.61 -8.45 -25.29
N ALA A 90 14.66 -7.12 -25.10
CA ALA A 90 15.64 -6.24 -25.75
C ALA A 90 16.18 -5.15 -24.81
N PRO A 91 16.94 -5.48 -23.74
CA PRO A 91 17.26 -4.54 -22.65
C PRO A 91 17.95 -3.23 -23.06
N GLU A 92 18.69 -3.21 -24.17
CA GLU A 92 19.42 -2.03 -24.66
C GLU A 92 18.62 -1.16 -25.64
N TYR A 93 17.38 -1.53 -25.97
CA TYR A 93 16.56 -0.76 -26.90
C TYR A 93 16.16 0.62 -26.31
N PRO A 94 16.32 1.73 -27.07
CA PRO A 94 16.12 3.07 -26.56
C PRO A 94 14.66 3.34 -26.19
N GLY A 95 14.45 4.04 -25.06
CA GLY A 95 13.12 4.47 -24.61
C GLY A 95 12.49 3.60 -23.52
N HIS A 96 13.04 2.42 -23.19
CA HIS A 96 12.54 1.62 -22.06
C HIS A 96 12.48 2.39 -20.73
N ALA A 97 13.45 3.28 -20.49
CA ALA A 97 13.47 4.13 -19.30
C ALA A 97 12.26 5.09 -19.22
N GLU A 98 11.79 5.60 -20.36
CA GLU A 98 10.59 6.45 -20.44
C GLU A 98 9.31 5.61 -20.29
N ALA A 99 9.23 4.47 -20.98
CA ALA A 99 8.10 3.55 -20.89
C ALA A 99 7.91 3.02 -19.46
N MET A 100 9.00 2.69 -18.76
CA MET A 100 8.99 2.29 -17.35
C MET A 100 8.53 3.44 -16.44
N ALA A 101 9.02 4.66 -16.66
CA ALA A 101 8.58 5.83 -15.88
C ALA A 101 7.08 6.14 -16.06
N GLN A 102 6.55 5.95 -17.28
CA GLN A 102 5.13 6.11 -17.58
C GLN A 102 4.28 5.02 -16.90
N VAL A 103 4.70 3.75 -16.96
CA VAL A 103 4.02 2.65 -16.27
C VAL A 103 4.02 2.84 -14.76
N VAL A 104 5.15 3.23 -14.15
CA VAL A 104 5.22 3.55 -12.72
C VAL A 104 4.30 4.72 -12.36
N SER A 105 4.22 5.74 -13.19
CA SER A 105 3.33 6.90 -12.97
C SER A 105 1.85 6.52 -12.94
N GLU A 106 1.42 5.63 -13.85
CA GLU A 106 0.03 5.12 -13.93
C GLU A 106 -0.29 4.13 -12.80
N LEU A 107 0.67 3.30 -12.39
CA LEU A 107 0.53 2.43 -11.21
C LEU A 107 0.40 3.23 -9.90
N VAL A 108 1.13 4.34 -9.76
CA VAL A 108 1.00 5.26 -8.62
C VAL A 108 -0.40 5.90 -8.59
N GLU A 109 -0.86 6.46 -9.70
CA GLU A 109 -2.17 7.11 -9.78
C GLU A 109 -3.32 6.13 -9.45
N ALA A 110 -3.32 4.95 -10.10
CA ALA A 110 -4.31 3.92 -9.85
C ALA A 110 -4.23 3.35 -8.42
N GLY A 111 -3.02 3.26 -7.83
CA GLY A 111 -2.82 2.83 -6.44
C GLY A 111 -3.41 3.80 -5.43
N MET A 112 -3.21 5.11 -5.63
CA MET A 112 -3.76 6.15 -4.77
C MET A 112 -5.29 6.27 -4.89
N ASP A 113 -5.87 6.07 -6.09
CA ASP A 113 -7.32 5.97 -6.21
C ASP A 113 -7.86 4.71 -5.47
N TYR A 114 -7.27 3.55 -5.74
CA TYR A 114 -7.73 2.25 -5.22
C TYR A 114 -7.78 2.18 -3.70
N TYR A 115 -6.78 2.76 -3.02
CA TYR A 115 -6.65 2.72 -1.55
C TYR A 115 -7.27 3.92 -0.84
N PHE A 116 -7.29 5.12 -1.43
CA PHE A 116 -7.74 6.33 -0.75
C PHE A 116 -9.03 6.90 -1.34
N MET A 117 -9.03 7.31 -2.61
CA MET A 117 -10.23 7.92 -3.24
C MET A 117 -11.43 6.97 -3.22
N ARG A 118 -11.21 5.68 -3.51
CA ARG A 118 -12.26 4.66 -3.49
C ARG A 118 -12.85 4.44 -2.09
N ALA A 119 -12.06 4.62 -1.03
CA ALA A 119 -12.55 4.56 0.35
C ALA A 119 -13.42 5.78 0.68
N LEU A 120 -13.03 7.00 0.26
CA LEU A 120 -13.84 8.20 0.43
C LEU A 120 -15.20 8.10 -0.28
N ARG A 121 -15.23 7.51 -1.49
CA ARG A 121 -16.46 7.23 -2.24
C ARG A 121 -17.34 6.15 -1.59
N GLN A 122 -16.77 5.24 -0.79
CA GLN A 122 -17.54 4.19 -0.08
C GLN A 122 -18.20 4.69 1.20
N VAL A 123 -17.69 5.76 1.82
CA VAL A 123 -18.25 6.33 3.07
C VAL A 123 -19.05 7.62 2.84
N ASP A 124 -19.31 7.96 1.58
CA ASP A 124 -19.99 9.18 1.11
C ASP A 124 -19.60 10.45 1.88
N VAL A 125 -18.36 10.89 1.71
CA VAL A 125 -17.85 12.14 2.30
C VAL A 125 -18.52 13.41 1.76
N GLY A 126 -19.40 13.30 0.76
CA GLY A 126 -20.00 14.42 0.04
C GLY A 126 -19.05 15.07 -0.98
N PHE A 127 -19.65 15.60 -2.04
CA PHE A 127 -18.95 16.09 -3.25
C PHE A 127 -17.80 17.08 -2.96
N VAL A 128 -17.99 18.03 -2.04
CA VAL A 128 -16.97 19.05 -1.74
C VAL A 128 -15.71 18.42 -1.13
N ALA A 129 -15.88 17.49 -0.18
CA ALA A 129 -14.76 16.79 0.43
C ALA A 129 -14.06 15.86 -0.57
N GLU A 130 -14.82 15.18 -1.44
CA GLU A 130 -14.24 14.35 -2.50
C GLU A 130 -13.40 15.20 -3.48
N GLN A 131 -13.92 16.32 -3.99
CA GLN A 131 -13.16 17.16 -4.92
C GLN A 131 -11.94 17.81 -4.24
N THR A 132 -12.04 18.25 -2.98
CA THR A 132 -10.88 18.75 -2.22
C THR A 132 -9.81 17.66 -2.05
N ALA A 133 -10.22 16.45 -1.68
CA ALA A 133 -9.30 15.32 -1.53
C ALA A 133 -8.68 14.90 -2.88
N ARG A 134 -9.45 14.98 -3.98
CA ARG A 134 -8.97 14.72 -5.35
C ARG A 134 -7.93 15.74 -5.80
N VAL A 135 -8.15 17.03 -5.56
CA VAL A 135 -7.17 18.09 -5.87
C VAL A 135 -5.87 17.89 -5.07
N GLY A 136 -5.98 17.60 -3.77
CA GLY A 136 -4.81 17.26 -2.94
C GLY A 136 -4.08 16.01 -3.45
N MET A 137 -4.82 15.00 -3.90
CA MET A 137 -4.27 13.76 -4.44
C MET A 137 -3.53 13.97 -5.77
N SER A 138 -4.10 14.75 -6.71
CA SER A 138 -3.42 15.10 -7.96
C SER A 138 -2.09 15.83 -7.70
N GLY A 139 -2.02 16.69 -6.66
CA GLY A 139 -0.77 17.30 -6.21
C GLY A 139 0.26 16.27 -5.71
N ALA A 140 -0.17 15.35 -4.85
CA ALA A 140 0.69 14.28 -4.32
C ALA A 140 1.22 13.35 -5.43
N VAL A 141 0.34 12.87 -6.31
CA VAL A 141 0.69 12.04 -7.48
C VAL A 141 1.66 12.78 -8.41
N THR A 142 1.44 14.07 -8.67
CA THR A 142 2.37 14.88 -9.49
C THR A 142 3.77 14.93 -8.90
N LEU A 143 3.90 15.08 -7.56
CA LEU A 143 5.20 15.10 -6.89
C LEU A 143 5.90 13.73 -6.94
N VAL A 144 5.16 12.63 -6.72
CA VAL A 144 5.70 11.27 -6.79
C VAL A 144 6.11 10.89 -8.21
N ASN A 145 5.30 11.25 -9.21
CA ASN A 145 5.58 10.97 -10.63
C ASN A 145 6.75 11.81 -11.15
N SER A 146 6.86 13.08 -10.74
CA SER A 146 8.03 13.93 -11.00
C SER A 146 9.31 13.36 -10.39
N MET A 147 9.27 12.91 -9.13
CA MET A 147 10.42 12.31 -8.46
C MET A 147 10.84 10.99 -9.11
N SER A 148 9.90 10.06 -9.31
CA SER A 148 10.19 8.75 -9.89
C SER A 148 10.71 8.87 -11.32
N ARG A 149 10.05 9.66 -12.18
CA ARG A 149 10.53 9.92 -13.56
C ARG A 149 11.93 10.52 -13.56
N LYS A 150 12.26 11.47 -12.67
CA LYS A 150 13.61 12.08 -12.56
C LYS A 150 14.73 11.04 -12.37
N TYR A 151 14.45 9.92 -11.68
CA TYR A 151 15.39 8.82 -11.48
C TYR A 151 15.30 7.77 -12.59
N ILE A 152 14.11 7.27 -12.91
CA ILE A 152 13.92 6.14 -13.83
C ILE A 152 14.43 6.47 -15.24
N VAL A 153 14.21 7.68 -15.77
CA VAL A 153 14.70 8.06 -17.12
C VAL A 153 16.23 8.18 -17.23
N ARG A 154 16.95 8.05 -16.11
CA ARG A 154 18.42 8.02 -16.04
C ARG A 154 18.99 6.64 -15.75
N MET A 155 18.14 5.61 -15.58
CA MET A 155 18.58 4.25 -15.30
C MET A 155 19.10 3.56 -16.57
N GLY A 156 20.24 2.89 -16.45
CA GLY A 156 20.72 1.96 -17.48
C GLY A 156 19.97 0.63 -17.44
N SER A 157 20.04 -0.15 -18.53
CA SER A 157 19.29 -1.40 -18.73
C SER A 157 19.34 -2.38 -17.55
N ALA A 158 20.52 -2.58 -16.94
CA ALA A 158 20.67 -3.45 -15.77
C ALA A 158 19.87 -2.97 -14.53
N GLN A 159 19.71 -1.66 -14.34
CA GLN A 159 18.89 -1.10 -13.26
C GLN A 159 17.39 -1.20 -13.59
N LEU A 160 17.02 -0.96 -14.86
CA LEU A 160 15.64 -1.13 -15.34
C LEU A 160 15.17 -2.59 -15.18
N LEU A 161 16.02 -3.58 -15.45
CA LEU A 161 15.71 -5.00 -15.23
C LEU A 161 15.49 -5.35 -13.74
N VAL A 162 16.19 -4.69 -12.81
CA VAL A 162 15.93 -4.85 -11.37
C VAL A 162 14.56 -4.29 -10.99
N VAL A 163 14.18 -3.11 -11.54
CA VAL A 163 12.83 -2.53 -11.35
C VAL A 163 11.76 -3.44 -11.98
N ALA A 164 12.01 -3.96 -13.19
CA ALA A 164 11.10 -4.87 -13.89
C ALA A 164 10.81 -6.14 -13.09
N ARG A 165 11.87 -6.80 -12.60
CA ARG A 165 11.75 -7.96 -11.73
C ARG A 165 10.97 -7.63 -10.45
N HIS A 166 11.25 -6.49 -9.81
CA HIS A 166 10.53 -6.10 -8.60
C HIS A 166 9.03 -5.91 -8.86
N ILE A 167 8.64 -5.29 -9.98
CA ILE A 167 7.23 -5.15 -10.37
C ILE A 167 6.58 -6.52 -10.63
N ARG A 168 7.29 -7.47 -11.26
CA ARG A 168 6.81 -8.87 -11.41
C ARG A 168 6.64 -9.61 -10.08
N GLU A 169 7.42 -9.27 -9.05
CA GLU A 169 7.31 -9.88 -7.71
C GLU A 169 6.14 -9.31 -6.87
N LEU A 170 5.43 -8.29 -7.36
CA LEU A 170 4.28 -7.66 -6.71
C LEU A 170 2.90 -8.11 -7.27
N GLY A 171 2.86 -8.88 -8.37
CA GLY A 171 1.64 -9.25 -9.11
C GLY A 171 1.22 -10.72 -8.98
#